data_AF-A0A9E4YGP0-F1
#
_entry.id   AF-A0A9E4YGP0-F1
#
_cell.length_a   1.000
_cell.length_b   1.000
_cell.length_c   1.000
_cell.angle_alpha   90.00
_cell.angle_beta   90.00
_cell.angle_gamma   90.00
#
_symmetry.space_group_name_H-M   'P 1'
#
loop_
_entity.id
_entity.type
_entity.pdbx_description
1 polymer ?
#
loop_
_entity_poly.entity_id
_entity_poly.type
_entity_poly.pdbx_seq_one_letter_code
_entity_poly.pdbx_strand_id
1 'polypeptide(L)' 'VDEETGSTWSILGEAVAGPLEGTKLGRVVHSDHFWFAWAAFHPDTVVYGGATE' A
#
# COMPACT_ATOMS: atom_id res chain seq x y z
N VAL A 1 0.17 6.58 -8.22
CA VAL A 1 -0.44 6.33 -9.54
C VAL A 1 0.01 4.95 -9.97
N ASP A 2 -0.89 4.06 -10.34
CA ASP A 2 -0.51 2.74 -10.88
C ASP A 2 -0.09 2.85 -12.35
N GLU A 3 0.77 1.92 -12.80
CA GLU A 3 1.30 1.93 -14.17
C GLU A 3 0.32 1.39 -15.21
N GLU A 4 -0.59 0.49 -14.81
CA GLU A 4 -1.46 -0.24 -15.74
C GLU A 4 -2.61 0.64 -16.28
N THR A 5 -3.21 1.43 -15.39
CA THR A 5 -4.40 2.23 -15.67
C THR A 5 -4.15 3.73 -15.54
N GLY A 6 -3.05 4.12 -14.88
CA GLY A 6 -2.77 5.53 -14.59
C GLY A 6 -3.69 6.12 -13.51
N SER A 7 -4.34 5.31 -12.68
CA SER A 7 -5.23 5.76 -11.62
C SER A 7 -4.47 5.94 -10.29
N THR A 8 -5.00 6.76 -9.40
CA THR A 8 -4.48 6.90 -8.04
C THR A 8 -5.44 6.22 -7.07
N TRP A 9 -4.90 5.36 -6.21
CA TRP A 9 -5.67 4.51 -5.31
C TRP A 9 -5.40 4.86 -3.85
N SER A 10 -6.44 4.82 -3.03
CA SER A 10 -6.30 4.82 -1.58
C SER A 10 -5.79 3.46 -1.08
N ILE A 11 -5.31 3.40 0.16
CA ILE A 11 -4.88 2.13 0.79
C ILE A 11 -6.02 1.10 0.85
N LEU A 12 -7.29 1.55 0.84
CA LEU A 12 -8.47 0.70 0.86
C LEU A 12 -8.91 0.22 -0.54
N GLY A 13 -8.14 0.55 -1.58
CA GLY A 13 -8.41 0.16 -2.96
C GLY A 13 -9.48 0.98 -3.67
N GLU A 14 -9.75 2.21 -3.22
CA GLU A 14 -10.66 3.14 -3.90
C GLU A 14 -9.88 4.06 -4.83
N ALA A 15 -10.31 4.19 -6.09
CA ALA A 15 -9.70 5.10 -7.04
C ALA A 15 -10.14 6.54 -6.74
N VAL A 16 -9.20 7.36 -6.29
CA VAL A 16 -9.44 8.76 -5.88
C VAL A 16 -9.13 9.77 -6.97
N ALA A 17 -8.48 9.34 -8.07
CA ALA A 17 -8.23 10.16 -9.25
C ALA A 17 -7.85 9.28 -10.46
N GLY A 18 -8.03 9.81 -11.66
CA GLY A 18 -7.62 9.18 -12.91
C GLY A 18 -8.75 8.40 -13.59
N PRO A 19 -8.43 7.58 -14.61
CA PRO A 19 -9.45 6.97 -15.48
C PRO A 19 -10.49 6.09 -14.76
N LEU A 20 -10.16 5.54 -13.59
CA LEU A 20 -11.03 4.67 -12.80
C LEU A 20 -11.64 5.35 -11.56
N GLU A 21 -11.58 6.69 -11.44
CA GLU A 21 -12.11 7.43 -10.29
C GLU A 21 -13.53 6.99 -9.89
N GLY A 22 -13.75 6.79 -8.59
CA GLY A 22 -15.02 6.33 -8.02
C GLY A 22 -15.22 4.81 -8.04
N THR A 23 -14.32 4.04 -8.68
CA THR A 23 -14.35 2.58 -8.62
C THR A 23 -13.56 2.01 -7.43
N LYS A 24 -13.77 0.72 -7.14
CA LYS A 24 -13.13 0.00 -6.03
C LYS A 24 -12.58 -1.35 -6.49
N LEU A 25 -11.35 -1.67 -6.08
CA LEU A 25 -10.73 -2.97 -6.33
C LEU A 25 -11.43 -4.10 -5.58
N GLY A 26 -11.38 -5.30 -6.14
CA GLY A 26 -11.78 -6.52 -5.44
C GLY A 26 -10.86 -6.76 -4.23
N ARG A 27 -11.43 -7.03 -3.06
CA ARG A 27 -10.65 -7.26 -1.84
C ARG A 27 -10.00 -8.64 -1.89
N VAL A 28 -8.68 -8.67 -1.74
CA VAL A 28 -7.92 -9.90 -1.47
C VAL A 28 -7.59 -10.00 0.01
N VAL A 29 -7.18 -11.18 0.47
CA VAL A 29 -6.68 -11.36 1.83
C VAL A 29 -5.39 -10.55 1.98
N HIS A 30 -5.43 -9.52 2.82
CA HIS A 30 -4.30 -8.65 3.14
C HIS A 30 -4.46 -8.09 4.56
N SER A 31 -3.46 -7.38 5.03
CA SER A 31 -3.52 -6.64 6.28
C SER A 31 -2.67 -5.39 6.18
N ASP A 32 -3.24 -4.25 6.60
CA ASP A 32 -2.55 -2.97 6.65
C ASP A 32 -1.83 -2.85 7.99
N HIS A 33 -0.50 -2.88 7.96
CA HIS A 33 0.33 -2.81 9.16
C HIS A 33 1.23 -1.59 9.13
N PHE A 34 1.36 -0.92 10.28
CA PHE A 34 2.52 -0.07 10.48
C PHE A 34 3.79 -0.93 10.48
N TRP A 35 4.88 -0.43 9.90
CA TRP A 35 6.12 -1.19 9.76
C TRP A 35 6.66 -1.72 11.12
N PHE A 36 6.53 -0.93 12.19
CA PHE A 36 6.99 -1.31 13.53
C PHE A 36 6.11 -2.40 14.16
N ALA A 37 4.81 -2.42 13.84
CA ALA A 37 3.92 -3.48 14.29
C ALA A 37 4.24 -4.79 13.57
N TRP A 38 4.50 -4.73 12.27
CA TRP A 38 4.97 -5.89 11.49
C TRP A 38 6.30 -6.44 12.03
N ALA A 39 7.28 -5.58 12.31
CA ALA A 39 8.59 -5.98 12.82
C ALA A 39 8.52 -6.70 14.18
N ALA A 40 7.52 -6.42 15.01
CA ALA A 40 7.32 -7.13 16.28
C ALA A 40 6.99 -8.62 16.09
N PHE A 41 6.34 -8.98 14.98
CA PHE A 41 6.01 -10.37 14.63
C PHE A 41 7.00 -11.00 13.65
N HIS A 42 7.72 -10.17 12.88
CA HIS A 42 8.70 -10.57 11.88
C HIS A 42 10.04 -9.86 12.12
N PRO A 43 10.82 -10.30 13.13
CA PRO A 43 12.00 -9.58 13.62
C PRO A 43 13.15 -9.47 12.61
N ASP A 44 13.20 -10.38 11.64
CA ASP A 44 14.22 -10.35 10.56
C ASP A 44 13.88 -9.35 9.44
N THR A 45 12.75 -8.65 9.53
CA THR A 45 12.35 -7.64 8.55
C THR A 45 13.34 -6.47 8.58
N VAL A 46 13.91 -6.15 7.41
CA VAL A 46 14.77 -4.98 7.23
C VAL A 46 14.00 -3.86 6.54
N VAL A 47 14.19 -2.61 7.00
CA VAL A 47 13.63 -1.43 6.33
C VAL A 47 14.57 -1.05 5.18
N TYR A 48 14.06 -1.13 3.96
CA TYR A 48 14.82 -0.72 2.79
C TYR A 48 14.89 0.80 2.68
N GLY A 49 16.10 1.36 2.53
CA GLY A 49 16.30 2.80 2.33
C GLY A 49 16.10 3.68 3.56
N GLY A 50 16.21 3.12 4.78
CA GLY A 50 16.24 3.94 6.00
C GLY A 50 17.37 4.97 5.93
N ALA A 51 17.05 6.25 6.12
CA ALA A 51 18.04 7.31 6.19
C ALA A 51 18.97 7.06 7.39
N THR A 52 20.26 6.91 7.13
CA THR A 52 21.29 7.25 8.13
C THR A 52 21.26 8.77 8.27
N GLU A 53 21.12 9.26 9.49
CA GLU A 53 21.45 10.66 9.82
C GLU A 53 22.89 10.99 9.42
#